data_AF-A0A6A4BTS9-F1
#
_entry.id   AF-A0A6A4BTS9-F1
#
_cell.length_a   1.000
_cell.length_b   1.000
_cell.length_c   1.000
_cell.angle_alpha   90.00
_cell.angle_beta   90.00
_cell.angle_gamma   90.00
#
_symmetry.space_group_name_H-M   'P 1'
#
loop_
_entity.id
_entity.type
_entity.pdbx_description
1 polymer ?
#
loop_
_entity_poly.entity_id
_entity_poly.type
_entity_poly.pdbx_seq_one_letter_code
_entity_poly.pdbx_strand_id
1 'polypeptide(L)'
;MVTMLINHLFPALPTKPGWLFPRVDSGKRQQYTVSDYCADLITEANVRALLEAAPWKVLEGTGTAISFEIDVGGRLGAAVQRYSSHEAESLQSYWESTHSFPITHAMVKKHPWLAVYRKERNNRRPHAGNRWKAFLELLILAMREGWCDLDLLLDPFFLHSPKRSETVTWFPGLTARQANLADPNLHRRESVDILILAALNEDNSVDPWRNHYRDLPQQHPANSLSRLTDKFFEVQAQDAE
;
A
#
# COMPACT_ATOMS: atom_id res chain seq x y z
N MET A 1 21.39 -17.28 8.42
CA MET A 1 20.28 -17.85 9.22
C MET A 1 19.04 -16.95 9.24
N VAL A 2 19.16 -15.63 9.44
CA VAL A 2 18.01 -14.68 9.45
C VAL A 2 17.25 -14.67 8.11
N THR A 3 17.94 -14.64 6.97
CA THR A 3 17.33 -14.69 5.64
C THR A 3 16.46 -15.96 5.42
N MET A 4 16.86 -17.10 5.99
CA MET A 4 16.03 -18.31 5.94
C MET A 4 14.77 -18.15 6.79
N LEU A 5 14.87 -17.57 7.99
CA LEU A 5 13.71 -17.27 8.83
C LEU A 5 12.73 -16.32 8.15
N ILE A 6 13.20 -15.30 7.42
CA ILE A 6 12.32 -14.42 6.65
C ILE A 6 11.54 -15.18 5.59
N ASN A 7 12.19 -16.10 4.88
CA ASN A 7 11.53 -16.92 3.88
C ASN A 7 10.47 -17.85 4.50
N HIS A 8 10.62 -18.23 5.78
CA HIS A 8 9.63 -19.01 6.53
C HIS A 8 8.53 -18.16 7.19
N LEU A 9 8.86 -16.95 7.64
CA LEU A 9 7.92 -16.00 8.22
C LEU A 9 7.00 -15.40 7.16
N PHE A 10 7.51 -15.02 5.99
CA PHE A 10 6.73 -14.32 4.96
C PHE A 10 5.45 -15.08 4.52
N PRO A 11 5.46 -16.42 4.38
CA PRO A 11 4.25 -17.21 4.17
C PRO A 11 3.33 -17.33 5.40
N ALA A 12 3.89 -17.26 6.62
CA ALA A 12 3.18 -17.45 7.88
C ALA A 12 2.63 -16.15 8.49
N LEU A 13 3.14 -14.99 8.07
CA LEU A 13 2.57 -13.69 8.43
C LEU A 13 1.11 -13.59 7.96
N PRO A 14 0.23 -12.95 8.75
CA PRO A 14 -1.21 -13.22 8.79
C PRO A 14 -2.01 -12.82 7.54
N THR A 15 -1.37 -12.40 6.46
CA THR A 15 -2.09 -11.93 5.27
C THR A 15 -2.49 -13.09 4.37
N LYS A 16 -3.36 -14.01 4.84
CA LYS A 16 -4.04 -14.94 3.92
C LYS A 16 -4.63 -14.11 2.76
N PRO A 17 -4.44 -14.49 1.49
CA PRO A 17 -5.03 -13.73 0.39
C PRO A 17 -6.52 -13.49 0.61
N GLY A 18 -6.97 -12.24 0.50
CA GLY A 18 -8.35 -11.88 0.85
C GLY A 18 -8.52 -11.26 2.24
N TRP A 19 -7.46 -11.20 3.06
CA TRP A 19 -7.56 -10.60 4.40
C TRP A 19 -7.64 -9.07 4.36
N LEU A 20 -6.69 -8.41 3.70
CA LEU A 20 -6.67 -6.95 3.57
C LEU A 20 -7.20 -6.50 2.21
N PHE A 21 -6.78 -7.19 1.14
CA PHE A 21 -7.17 -6.89 -0.22
C PHE A 21 -8.13 -7.97 -0.75
N PRO A 22 -9.16 -7.63 -1.53
CA PRO A 22 -10.07 -8.61 -2.10
C PRO A 22 -9.33 -9.68 -2.92
N ARG A 23 -9.76 -10.95 -2.82
CA ARG A 23 -9.14 -12.05 -3.55
C ARG A 23 -9.65 -12.10 -5.00
N VAL A 24 -8.74 -12.32 -5.94
CA VAL A 24 -9.08 -12.61 -7.34
C VAL A 24 -9.21 -14.11 -7.52
N ASP A 25 -10.35 -14.55 -8.06
CA ASP A 25 -10.50 -15.90 -8.59
C ASP A 25 -9.46 -16.10 -9.72
N SER A 26 -8.53 -17.04 -9.55
CA SER A 26 -7.43 -17.27 -10.50
C SER A 26 -7.91 -17.61 -11.92
N GLY A 27 -9.07 -18.26 -12.05
CA GLY A 27 -9.72 -18.54 -13.33
C GLY A 27 -10.48 -17.35 -13.94
N LYS A 28 -10.70 -16.28 -13.17
CA LYS A 28 -11.35 -15.04 -13.59
C LYS A 28 -10.41 -13.84 -13.48
N ARG A 29 -9.10 -14.04 -13.62
CA ARG A 29 -8.15 -12.92 -13.70
C ARG A 29 -8.57 -12.06 -14.88
N GLN A 30 -9.30 -11.00 -14.58
CA GLN A 30 -10.10 -10.30 -15.56
C GLN A 30 -9.15 -9.64 -16.55
N GLN A 31 -9.26 -10.03 -17.82
CA GLN A 31 -8.63 -9.28 -18.89
C GLN A 31 -9.44 -8.00 -19.05
N TYR A 32 -8.82 -6.87 -18.73
CA TYR A 32 -9.46 -5.56 -18.85
C TYR A 32 -9.67 -5.22 -20.31
N THR A 33 -10.89 -4.85 -20.63
CA THR A 33 -11.34 -4.36 -21.93
C THR A 33 -11.38 -2.83 -21.92
N VAL A 34 -11.45 -2.22 -23.09
CA VAL A 34 -11.50 -0.76 -23.24
C VAL A 34 -12.78 -0.16 -22.62
N SER A 35 -13.82 -0.97 -22.39
CA SER A 35 -15.04 -0.55 -21.68
C SER A 35 -14.88 -0.50 -20.17
N ASP A 36 -13.86 -1.15 -19.60
CA ASP A 36 -13.67 -1.23 -18.14
C ASP A 36 -13.01 0.03 -17.56
N TYR A 37 -12.48 0.92 -18.41
CA TYR A 37 -11.79 2.13 -17.96
C TYR A 37 -11.72 3.20 -19.04
N CYS A 38 -11.50 4.44 -18.60
CA CYS A 38 -11.39 5.57 -19.49
C CYS A 38 -9.97 5.70 -20.06
N ALA A 39 -9.67 4.95 -21.12
CA ALA A 39 -8.34 4.91 -21.73
C ALA A 39 -7.77 6.30 -22.10
N ASP A 40 -8.63 7.24 -22.52
CA ASP A 40 -8.19 8.60 -22.88
C ASP A 40 -7.73 9.43 -21.67
N LEU A 41 -7.99 8.99 -20.44
CA LEU A 41 -7.46 9.65 -19.23
C LEU A 41 -5.99 9.27 -18.99
N ILE A 42 -5.51 8.16 -19.56
CA ILE A 42 -4.14 7.67 -19.37
C ILE A 42 -3.21 8.29 -20.42
N THR A 43 -3.00 9.60 -20.30
CA THR A 43 -2.06 10.38 -21.11
C THR A 43 -0.83 10.76 -20.29
N GLU A 44 0.26 11.17 -20.94
CA GLU A 44 1.43 11.67 -20.22
C GLU A 44 1.10 12.88 -19.33
N ALA A 45 0.33 13.86 -19.85
CA ALA A 45 -0.01 15.07 -19.10
C ALA A 45 -0.76 14.73 -17.80
N ASN A 46 -1.82 13.92 -17.90
CA ASN A 46 -2.64 13.63 -16.74
C ASN A 46 -1.91 12.73 -15.73
N VAL A 47 -1.11 11.77 -16.20
CA VAL A 47 -0.32 10.92 -15.29
C VAL A 47 0.76 11.75 -14.59
N ARG A 48 1.36 12.74 -15.26
CA ARG A 48 2.28 13.68 -14.60
C ARG A 48 1.58 14.55 -13.56
N ALA A 49 0.44 15.14 -13.90
CA ALA A 49 -0.36 15.94 -12.97
C ALA A 49 -0.77 15.12 -11.74
N LEU A 50 -1.17 13.86 -11.94
CA LEU A 50 -1.44 12.91 -10.87
C LEU A 50 -0.20 12.69 -9.97
N LEU A 51 0.99 12.51 -10.54
CA LEU A 51 2.21 12.34 -9.74
C LEU A 51 2.59 13.63 -9.00
N GLU A 52 2.39 14.80 -9.61
CA GLU A 52 2.64 16.11 -8.99
C GLU A 52 1.71 16.38 -7.81
N ALA A 53 0.45 15.93 -7.88
CA ALA A 53 -0.50 16.00 -6.78
C ALA A 53 -0.12 15.12 -5.58
N ALA A 54 0.85 14.20 -5.74
CA ALA A 54 1.35 13.30 -4.69
C ALA A 54 0.22 12.59 -3.90
N PRO A 55 -0.70 11.87 -4.57
CA PRO A 55 -1.88 11.27 -3.95
C PRO A 55 -1.54 10.26 -2.85
N TRP A 56 -0.33 9.68 -2.88
CA TRP A 56 0.16 8.78 -1.85
C TRP A 56 0.37 9.43 -0.48
N LYS A 57 0.37 10.76 -0.38
CA LYS A 57 0.45 11.45 0.91
C LYS A 57 -0.74 11.15 1.83
N VAL A 58 -1.86 10.70 1.29
CA VAL A 58 -2.99 10.20 2.09
C VAL A 58 -2.60 9.04 3.02
N LEU A 59 -1.51 8.33 2.68
CA LEU A 59 -0.97 7.26 3.49
C LEU A 59 -0.09 7.77 4.65
N GLU A 60 0.33 9.04 4.66
CA GLU A 60 1.20 9.65 5.69
C GLU A 60 0.51 9.76 7.07
N GLY A 61 1.32 9.74 8.12
CA GLY A 61 1.01 10.46 9.36
C GLY A 61 -0.17 9.92 10.14
N THR A 62 -0.17 8.63 10.41
CA THR A 62 -1.37 7.97 10.91
C THR A 62 -1.30 7.62 12.37
N GLY A 63 -1.76 8.57 13.19
CA GLY A 63 -2.08 8.38 14.60
C GLY A 63 -0.94 7.86 15.48
N THR A 64 -1.22 7.68 16.76
CA THR A 64 -0.36 6.86 17.63
C THR A 64 -0.48 5.41 17.18
N ALA A 65 0.64 4.79 16.82
CA ALA A 65 0.72 3.35 16.58
C ALA A 65 0.03 2.61 17.74
N ILE A 66 -0.80 1.63 17.41
CA ILE A 66 -1.65 0.96 18.40
C ILE A 66 -0.80 0.02 19.28
N SER A 67 0.38 -0.38 18.78
CA SER A 67 1.06 -1.57 19.27
C SER A 67 2.23 -1.33 20.21
N PHE A 68 3.11 -0.34 19.96
CA PHE A 68 4.45 -0.35 20.55
C PHE A 68 4.89 0.97 21.22
N GLU A 69 5.69 0.84 22.27
CA GLU A 69 6.42 1.97 22.85
C GLU A 69 7.46 2.47 21.83
N ILE A 70 7.36 3.75 21.49
CA ILE A 70 8.26 4.40 20.53
C ILE A 70 9.63 4.75 21.12
N ASP A 71 9.78 4.67 22.44
CA ASP A 71 10.98 5.05 23.20
C ASP A 71 11.68 3.84 23.83
N VAL A 72 11.80 2.78 23.04
CA VAL A 72 12.53 1.55 23.42
C VAL A 72 13.96 1.59 22.91
N GLY A 73 14.92 1.27 23.77
CA GLY A 73 16.33 1.18 23.39
C GLY A 73 16.67 -0.09 22.59
N GLY A 74 17.95 -0.27 22.29
CA GLY A 74 18.47 -1.50 21.70
C GLY A 74 17.96 -1.79 20.28
N ARG A 75 17.85 -3.08 19.93
CA ARG A 75 17.49 -3.51 18.56
C ARG A 75 16.03 -3.30 18.22
N LEU A 76 15.14 -3.29 19.21
CA LEU A 76 13.74 -2.93 18.99
C LEU A 76 13.61 -1.44 18.62
N GLY A 77 14.33 -0.54 19.31
CA GLY A 77 14.39 0.88 18.94
C GLY A 77 14.90 1.10 17.52
N ALA A 78 15.96 0.38 17.14
CA ALA A 78 16.48 0.41 15.77
C ALA A 78 15.45 -0.10 14.73
N ALA A 79 14.67 -1.13 15.07
CA ALA A 79 13.60 -1.63 14.20
C ALA A 79 12.46 -0.60 14.06
N VAL A 80 12.04 0.03 15.17
CA VAL A 80 11.04 1.09 15.19
C VAL A 80 11.47 2.28 14.34
N GLN A 81 12.70 2.78 14.53
CA GLN A 81 13.23 3.87 13.72
C GLN A 81 13.29 3.49 12.24
N ARG A 82 13.70 2.26 11.93
CA ARG A 82 13.74 1.77 10.55
C ARG A 82 12.36 1.71 9.91
N TYR A 83 11.34 1.35 10.69
CA TYR A 83 9.95 1.32 10.27
C TYR A 83 9.40 2.72 10.01
N SER A 84 9.61 3.66 10.93
CA SER A 84 9.18 5.06 10.77
C SER A 84 9.76 5.70 9.50
N SER A 85 11.03 5.46 9.19
CA SER A 85 11.63 5.95 7.94
C SER A 85 11.17 5.18 6.69
N HIS A 86 10.78 3.91 6.82
CA HIS A 86 10.33 3.09 5.70
C HIS A 86 9.02 3.58 5.10
N GLU A 87 8.11 4.07 5.94
CA GLU A 87 6.80 4.58 5.52
C GLU A 87 6.97 5.70 4.49
N ALA A 88 7.61 6.81 4.87
CA ALA A 88 7.83 7.97 3.99
C ALA A 88 8.53 7.62 2.67
N GLU A 89 9.52 6.72 2.69
CA GLU A 89 10.27 6.29 1.50
C GLU A 89 9.48 5.37 0.56
N SER A 90 8.35 4.81 1.01
CA SER A 90 7.66 3.73 0.31
C SER A 90 6.19 4.04 0.00
N LEU A 91 5.64 5.17 0.48
CA LEU A 91 4.24 5.55 0.27
C LEU A 91 3.79 5.46 -1.18
N GLN A 92 4.56 6.07 -2.08
CA GLN A 92 4.25 6.02 -3.52
C GLN A 92 4.17 4.59 -4.02
N SER A 93 5.11 3.73 -3.62
CA SER A 93 5.12 2.33 -4.04
C SER A 93 3.90 1.55 -3.52
N TYR A 94 3.43 1.85 -2.31
CA TYR A 94 2.25 1.21 -1.73
C TYR A 94 0.98 1.71 -2.39
N TRP A 95 0.84 3.02 -2.56
CA TRP A 95 -0.29 3.63 -3.24
C TRP A 95 -0.42 3.10 -4.69
N GLU A 96 0.67 3.05 -5.45
CA GLU A 96 0.65 2.51 -6.82
C GLU A 96 0.38 1.00 -6.88
N SER A 97 0.58 0.29 -5.76
CA SER A 97 0.28 -1.14 -5.67
C SER A 97 -1.21 -1.41 -5.54
N THR A 98 -2.00 -0.45 -5.03
CA THR A 98 -3.47 -0.52 -4.90
C THR A 98 -4.19 0.31 -5.98
N HIS A 99 -3.49 1.25 -6.61
CA HIS A 99 -3.99 2.15 -7.67
C HIS A 99 -3.33 1.89 -9.03
N SER A 100 -3.08 0.62 -9.37
CA SER A 100 -2.44 0.29 -10.65
C SER A 100 -3.45 0.37 -11.80
N PHE A 101 -3.20 1.23 -12.78
CA PHE A 101 -3.95 1.30 -14.04
C PHE A 101 -3.19 0.66 -15.21
N PRO A 102 -3.90 0.17 -16.25
CA PRO A 102 -3.30 -0.45 -17.43
C PRO A 102 -2.60 0.58 -18.33
N ILE A 103 -1.37 0.28 -18.76
CA ILE A 103 -0.62 1.07 -19.75
C ILE A 103 -0.37 0.18 -20.96
N THR A 104 -1.12 0.42 -22.04
CA THR A 104 -1.08 -0.41 -23.25
C THR A 104 0.04 0.01 -24.22
N HIS A 105 0.38 -0.86 -25.17
CA HIS A 105 1.35 -0.52 -26.22
C HIS A 105 0.87 0.67 -27.08
N ALA A 106 -0.44 0.77 -27.34
CA ALA A 106 -1.01 1.90 -28.08
C ALA A 106 -0.81 3.23 -27.34
N MET A 107 -1.00 3.23 -26.01
CA MET A 107 -0.75 4.40 -25.16
C MET A 107 0.72 4.80 -25.17
N VAL A 108 1.64 3.82 -25.05
CA VAL A 108 3.09 4.07 -25.14
C VAL A 108 3.48 4.64 -26.50
N LYS A 109 2.90 4.14 -27.60
CA LYS A 109 3.16 4.68 -28.94
C LYS A 109 2.76 6.16 -29.06
N LYS A 110 1.66 6.54 -28.41
CA LYS A 110 1.16 7.92 -28.37
C LYS A 110 1.91 8.81 -27.38
N HIS A 111 2.32 8.24 -26.25
CA HIS A 111 2.97 8.92 -25.13
C HIS A 111 4.18 8.09 -24.65
N PRO A 112 5.36 8.22 -25.29
CA PRO A 112 6.52 7.38 -24.99
C PRO A 112 6.98 7.42 -23.52
N TRP A 113 6.79 8.55 -22.83
CA TRP A 113 7.10 8.69 -21.41
C TRP A 113 6.35 7.68 -20.52
N LEU A 114 5.17 7.21 -20.91
CA LEU A 114 4.43 6.20 -20.15
C LEU A 114 5.20 4.87 -20.03
N ALA A 115 6.09 4.55 -20.97
CA ALA A 115 6.98 3.39 -20.85
C ALA A 115 8.02 3.59 -19.74
N VAL A 116 8.56 4.81 -19.61
CA VAL A 116 9.50 5.19 -18.55
C VAL A 116 8.78 5.09 -17.21
N TYR A 117 7.62 5.74 -17.08
CA TYR A 117 6.81 5.67 -15.86
C TYR A 117 6.49 4.23 -15.45
N ARG A 118 6.05 3.39 -16.40
CA ARG A 118 5.76 1.96 -16.15
C ARG A 118 7.00 1.23 -15.62
N LYS A 119 8.18 1.49 -16.17
CA LYS A 119 9.44 0.89 -15.73
C LYS A 119 9.79 1.31 -14.30
N GLU A 120 9.74 2.62 -14.02
CA GLU A 120 10.00 3.14 -12.67
C GLU A 120 9.03 2.57 -11.65
N ARG A 121 7.73 2.49 -11.98
CA ARG A 121 6.71 1.84 -11.14
C ARG A 121 7.01 0.39 -10.83
N ASN A 122 7.42 -0.37 -11.84
CA ASN A 122 7.77 -1.77 -11.63
C ASN A 122 9.05 -1.93 -10.79
N ASN A 123 9.93 -0.92 -10.75
CA ASN A 123 11.15 -0.93 -9.95
C ASN A 123 10.90 -0.51 -8.49
N ARG A 124 9.99 0.44 -8.22
CA ARG A 124 9.68 0.93 -6.87
C ARG A 124 9.23 -0.19 -5.92
N ARG A 125 8.37 -1.10 -6.39
CA ARG A 125 7.84 -2.19 -5.56
C ARG A 125 8.92 -3.14 -5.03
N PRO A 126 9.85 -3.67 -5.85
CA PRO A 126 11.01 -4.40 -5.34
C PRO A 126 11.86 -3.61 -4.33
N HIS A 127 12.04 -2.29 -4.54
CA HIS A 127 12.84 -1.46 -3.63
C HIS A 127 12.16 -1.30 -2.26
N ALA A 128 10.85 -1.02 -2.25
CA ALA A 128 10.05 -1.04 -1.03
C ALA A 128 10.10 -2.42 -0.35
N GLY A 129 10.02 -3.50 -1.14
CA GLY A 129 10.15 -4.87 -0.64
C GLY A 129 11.52 -5.18 -0.02
N ASN A 130 12.60 -4.61 -0.54
CA ASN A 130 13.94 -4.78 0.03
C ASN A 130 14.08 -4.01 1.37
N ARG A 131 13.58 -2.77 1.44
CA ARG A 131 13.53 -2.01 2.70
C ARG A 131 12.69 -2.72 3.75
N TRP A 132 11.55 -3.26 3.32
CA TRP A 132 10.67 -4.08 4.13
C TRP A 132 11.37 -5.30 4.73
N LYS A 133 12.12 -6.05 3.91
CA LYS A 133 12.93 -7.19 4.40
C LYS A 133 13.98 -6.76 5.41
N ALA A 134 14.67 -5.64 5.18
CA ALA A 134 15.68 -5.13 6.12
C ALA A 134 15.06 -4.79 7.49
N PHE A 135 13.84 -4.23 7.52
CA PHE A 135 13.10 -4.06 8.76
C PHE A 135 12.79 -5.40 9.44
N LEU A 136 12.30 -6.40 8.69
CA LEU A 136 12.00 -7.73 9.24
C LEU A 136 13.25 -8.42 9.81
N GLU A 137 14.43 -8.21 9.23
CA GLU A 137 15.69 -8.74 9.76
C GLU A 137 15.96 -8.21 11.17
N LEU A 138 15.79 -6.90 11.39
CA LEU A 138 15.94 -6.27 12.71
C LEU A 138 14.89 -6.78 13.69
N LEU A 139 13.63 -6.90 13.25
CA LEU A 139 12.55 -7.37 14.10
C LEU A 139 12.77 -8.83 14.56
N ILE A 140 13.23 -9.71 13.68
CA ILE A 140 13.56 -11.12 14.04
C ILE A 140 14.70 -11.19 15.05
N LEU A 141 15.70 -10.30 14.94
CA LEU A 141 16.78 -10.23 15.91
C LEU A 141 16.25 -9.75 17.28
N ALA A 142 15.44 -8.70 17.30
CA ALA A 142 14.79 -8.23 18.52
C ALA A 142 13.95 -9.34 19.19
N MET A 143 13.17 -10.12 18.41
CA MET A 143 12.43 -11.27 18.94
C MET A 143 13.34 -12.33 19.58
N ARG A 144 14.52 -12.58 19.00
CA ARG A 144 15.49 -13.52 19.57
C ARG A 144 16.10 -13.05 20.89
N GLU A 145 16.04 -11.76 21.18
CA GLU A 145 16.39 -11.17 22.47
C GLU A 145 15.25 -11.13 23.48
N GLY A 146 14.07 -11.66 23.14
CA GLY A 146 12.91 -11.66 24.02
C GLY A 146 11.90 -10.55 23.73
N TRP A 147 12.13 -9.67 22.75
CA TRP A 147 11.15 -8.67 22.33
C TRP A 147 10.04 -9.32 21.50
N CYS A 148 9.00 -9.82 22.16
CA CYS A 148 7.95 -10.63 21.53
C CYS A 148 6.65 -9.86 21.17
N ASP A 149 6.72 -8.56 20.86
CA ASP A 149 5.54 -7.83 20.39
C ASP A 149 5.27 -8.05 18.89
N LEU A 150 4.49 -9.08 18.59
CA LEU A 150 4.05 -9.41 17.24
C LEU A 150 2.93 -8.47 16.73
N ASP A 151 2.32 -7.65 17.59
CA ASP A 151 1.21 -6.76 17.19
C ASP A 151 1.67 -5.63 16.27
N LEU A 152 2.98 -5.39 16.16
CA LEU A 152 3.57 -4.48 15.17
C LEU A 152 3.22 -4.85 13.72
N LEU A 153 3.15 -6.16 13.43
CA LEU A 153 2.79 -6.66 12.09
C LEU A 153 1.28 -6.63 11.84
N LEU A 154 0.50 -6.32 12.87
CA LEU A 154 -0.94 -6.16 12.85
C LEU A 154 -1.35 -4.69 13.00
N ASP A 155 -0.41 -3.75 13.04
CA ASP A 155 -0.74 -2.34 13.15
C ASP A 155 -1.51 -1.88 11.89
N PRO A 156 -2.69 -1.25 12.01
CA PRO A 156 -3.45 -0.74 10.85
C PRO A 156 -2.67 0.24 9.97
N PHE A 157 -1.64 0.86 10.55
CA PHE A 157 -0.75 1.79 9.87
C PHE A 157 0.36 1.10 9.11
N PHE A 158 0.45 -0.22 9.23
CA PHE A 158 1.37 -1.04 8.47
C PHE A 158 0.98 -1.20 7.01
N LEU A 159 1.80 -0.64 6.13
CA LEU A 159 1.57 -0.69 4.70
C LEU A 159 1.96 -2.06 4.14
N HIS A 160 0.96 -2.82 3.70
CA HIS A 160 1.13 -4.07 2.99
C HIS A 160 1.07 -3.87 1.47
N SER A 161 1.85 -4.67 0.74
CA SER A 161 1.69 -4.82 -0.72
C SER A 161 0.74 -5.98 -1.02
N PRO A 162 -0.17 -5.82 -1.99
CA PRO A 162 -1.08 -6.89 -2.39
C PRO A 162 -0.35 -8.05 -3.08
N LYS A 163 -0.79 -9.27 -2.78
CA LYS A 163 -0.32 -10.53 -3.33
C LYS A 163 -0.81 -10.71 -4.77
N ARG A 164 -0.17 -11.63 -5.50
CA ARG A 164 -0.55 -11.93 -6.90
C ARG A 164 -2.00 -12.41 -7.04
N SER A 165 -2.57 -12.99 -5.99
CA SER A 165 -3.94 -13.51 -5.94
C SER A 165 -4.97 -12.48 -5.49
N GLU A 166 -4.62 -11.20 -5.39
CA GLU A 166 -5.49 -10.13 -4.89
C GLU A 166 -5.78 -9.08 -5.97
N THR A 167 -6.92 -8.41 -5.83
CA THR A 167 -7.44 -7.44 -6.79
C THR A 167 -6.84 -6.09 -6.48
N VAL A 168 -6.22 -5.48 -7.49
CA VAL A 168 -5.42 -4.25 -7.32
C VAL A 168 -5.54 -3.27 -8.47
N THR A 169 -6.31 -3.64 -9.50
CA THR A 169 -6.44 -2.77 -10.66
C THR A 169 -7.42 -1.67 -10.32
N TRP A 170 -7.00 -0.46 -10.66
CA TRP A 170 -7.78 0.74 -10.53
C TRP A 170 -8.23 1.19 -11.92
N PHE A 171 -9.48 1.61 -11.99
CA PHE A 171 -10.14 2.04 -13.21
C PHE A 171 -10.50 3.51 -13.08
N PRO A 172 -9.52 4.42 -13.27
CA PRO A 172 -9.75 5.84 -13.07
C PRO A 172 -10.95 6.35 -13.86
N GLY A 173 -11.88 6.94 -13.13
CA GLY A 173 -12.87 7.88 -13.64
C GLY A 173 -13.93 7.27 -14.54
N LEU A 174 -14.22 5.97 -14.46
CA LEU A 174 -15.30 5.38 -15.25
C LEU A 174 -16.67 5.97 -14.83
N THR A 175 -16.98 5.96 -13.54
CA THR A 175 -18.23 6.52 -12.99
C THR A 175 -18.29 8.05 -13.17
N ALA A 176 -17.23 8.76 -12.76
CA ALA A 176 -17.14 10.21 -12.92
C ALA A 176 -17.22 10.65 -14.41
N ARG A 177 -16.58 9.92 -15.34
CA ARG A 177 -16.71 10.22 -16.78
C ARG A 177 -18.09 9.88 -17.30
N GLN A 178 -18.74 8.80 -16.87
CA GLN A 178 -20.10 8.49 -17.27
C GLN A 178 -21.08 9.58 -16.81
N ALA A 179 -20.95 10.07 -15.57
CA ALA A 179 -21.72 11.20 -15.06
C ALA A 179 -21.45 12.48 -15.87
N ASN A 180 -20.18 12.81 -16.13
CA ASN A 180 -19.78 13.96 -16.95
C ASN A 180 -20.22 13.86 -18.42
N LEU A 181 -20.30 12.65 -18.98
CA LEU A 181 -20.80 12.43 -20.33
C LEU A 181 -22.32 12.50 -20.40
N ALA A 182 -23.01 12.19 -19.30
CA ALA A 182 -24.46 12.24 -19.21
C ALA A 182 -24.99 13.67 -18.98
N ASP A 183 -24.19 14.57 -18.39
CA ASP A 183 -24.57 15.96 -18.19
C ASP A 183 -24.00 16.89 -19.29
N PRO A 184 -24.83 17.38 -20.23
CA PRO A 184 -24.39 18.24 -21.32
C PRO A 184 -23.87 19.61 -20.87
N ASN A 185 -24.10 20.02 -19.61
CA ASN A 185 -23.60 21.28 -19.04
C ASN A 185 -22.23 21.14 -18.37
N LEU A 186 -21.83 19.92 -17.95
CA LEU A 186 -20.50 19.64 -17.39
C LEU A 186 -19.42 19.42 -18.47
N HIS A 187 -19.79 19.37 -19.75
CA HIS A 187 -18.88 19.20 -20.89
C HIS A 187 -17.83 20.32 -21.08
N ARG A 188 -17.82 21.37 -20.26
CA ARG A 188 -16.92 22.51 -20.43
C ARG A 188 -16.25 22.86 -19.10
N ARG A 189 -14.95 22.50 -19.00
CA ARG A 189 -13.89 23.17 -18.19
C ARG A 189 -13.41 22.55 -16.88
N GLU A 190 -13.72 21.31 -16.55
CA GLU A 190 -12.91 20.64 -15.53
C GLU A 190 -11.67 20.04 -16.19
N SER A 191 -10.47 20.43 -15.74
CA SER A 191 -9.23 19.87 -16.27
C SER A 191 -9.26 18.36 -16.04
N VAL A 192 -8.77 17.59 -17.01
CA VAL A 192 -8.77 16.12 -16.95
C VAL A 192 -8.04 15.61 -15.69
N ASP A 193 -7.16 16.42 -15.13
CA ASP A 193 -6.46 16.21 -13.87
C ASP A 193 -7.40 16.20 -12.64
N ILE A 194 -8.41 17.09 -12.61
CA ILE A 194 -9.46 17.10 -11.55
C ILE A 194 -10.26 15.81 -11.61
N LEU A 195 -10.55 15.29 -12.81
CA LEU A 195 -11.33 14.06 -12.96
C LEU A 195 -10.59 12.83 -12.44
N ILE A 196 -9.28 12.74 -12.64
CA ILE A 196 -8.48 11.64 -12.09
C ILE A 196 -8.44 11.72 -10.56
N LEU A 197 -8.28 12.92 -9.99
CA LEU A 197 -8.26 13.11 -8.54
C LEU A 197 -9.64 12.90 -7.90
N ALA A 198 -10.73 13.35 -8.53
CA ALA A 198 -12.09 13.11 -8.06
C ALA A 198 -12.42 11.62 -8.07
N ALA A 199 -12.06 10.93 -9.16
CA ALA A 199 -12.23 9.48 -9.26
C ALA A 199 -11.48 8.70 -8.18
N LEU A 200 -10.29 9.16 -7.77
CA LEU A 200 -9.56 8.56 -6.66
C LEU A 200 -10.35 8.62 -5.36
N ASN A 201 -10.96 9.76 -5.04
CA ASN A 201 -11.71 9.94 -3.82
C ASN A 201 -13.00 9.11 -3.81
N GLU A 202 -13.72 9.07 -4.95
CA GLU A 202 -14.90 8.22 -5.12
C GLU A 202 -14.54 6.74 -4.87
N ASP A 203 -13.52 6.24 -5.55
CA ASP A 203 -13.12 4.84 -5.43
C ASP A 203 -12.61 4.49 -4.03
N ASN A 204 -11.87 5.39 -3.36
CA ASN A 204 -11.43 5.18 -1.98
C ASN A 204 -12.61 5.08 -0.99
N SER A 205 -13.69 5.82 -1.24
CA SER A 205 -14.89 5.78 -0.39
C SER A 205 -15.67 4.48 -0.56
N VAL A 206 -15.71 3.93 -1.79
CA VAL A 206 -16.41 2.68 -2.12
C VAL A 206 -15.58 1.46 -1.72
N ASP A 207 -14.26 1.53 -1.92
CA ASP A 207 -13.29 0.48 -1.64
C ASP A 207 -12.24 0.99 -0.62
N PRO A 208 -12.54 1.02 0.69
CA PRO A 208 -11.61 1.55 1.71
C PRO A 208 -10.23 0.88 1.74
N TRP A 209 -10.14 -0.37 1.25
CA TRP A 209 -8.88 -1.11 1.12
C TRP A 209 -7.89 -0.46 0.13
N ARG A 210 -8.35 0.38 -0.82
CA ARG A 210 -7.48 1.07 -1.78
C ARG A 210 -6.53 2.04 -1.10
N ASN A 211 -7.03 2.68 -0.05
CA ASN A 211 -6.31 3.60 0.82
C ASN A 211 -5.94 2.92 2.17
N HIS A 212 -5.76 1.60 2.22
CA HIS A 212 -5.39 0.90 3.47
C HIS A 212 -6.27 1.28 4.69
N TYR A 213 -7.56 1.57 4.46
CA TYR A 213 -8.51 2.05 5.46
C TYR A 213 -8.11 3.34 6.19
N ARG A 214 -7.24 4.18 5.62
CA ARG A 214 -6.78 5.43 6.24
C ARG A 214 -7.93 6.40 6.54
N ASP A 215 -8.95 6.44 5.68
CA ASP A 215 -10.15 7.28 5.91
C ASP A 215 -11.09 6.70 6.99
N LEU A 216 -11.03 5.38 7.22
CA LEU A 216 -11.88 4.66 8.17
C LEU A 216 -11.05 3.68 9.02
N PRO A 217 -10.09 4.15 9.85
CA PRO A 217 -9.13 3.27 10.51
C PRO A 217 -9.79 2.25 11.44
N GLN A 218 -10.96 2.58 12.01
CA GLN A 218 -11.70 1.67 12.89
C GLN A 218 -12.21 0.42 12.14
N GLN A 219 -12.43 0.52 10.83
CA GLN A 219 -12.89 -0.58 9.99
C GLN A 219 -11.74 -1.46 9.48
N HIS A 220 -10.48 -1.11 9.78
CA HIS A 220 -9.34 -1.89 9.33
C HIS A 220 -9.42 -3.35 9.84
N PRO A 221 -9.22 -4.38 8.98
CA PRO A 221 -9.34 -5.79 9.36
C PRO A 221 -8.46 -6.23 10.53
N ALA A 222 -7.37 -5.52 10.80
CA ALA A 222 -6.52 -5.82 11.95
C ALA A 222 -7.13 -5.43 13.32
N ASN A 223 -8.19 -4.60 13.35
CA ASN A 223 -8.89 -4.29 14.60
C ASN A 223 -9.77 -5.44 15.08
N SER A 224 -10.14 -6.38 14.20
CA SER A 224 -10.88 -7.58 14.60
C SER A 224 -9.98 -8.71 15.09
N LEU A 225 -8.66 -8.54 15.09
CA LEU A 225 -7.71 -9.53 15.59
C LEU A 225 -7.42 -9.27 17.06
N SER A 226 -7.53 -10.31 17.88
CA SER A 226 -7.15 -10.23 19.30
C SER A 226 -5.68 -9.88 19.43
N ARG A 227 -5.40 -8.81 20.17
CA ARG A 227 -4.06 -8.36 20.54
C ARG A 227 -3.51 -9.21 21.67
N LEU A 228 -2.18 -9.33 21.75
CA LEU A 228 -1.56 -10.00 22.89
C LEU A 228 -1.77 -9.15 24.15
N THR A 229 -2.24 -9.80 25.22
CA THR A 229 -2.30 -9.20 26.56
C THR A 229 -0.92 -9.40 27.21
N ASP A 230 -0.42 -8.40 27.92
CA ASP A 230 0.93 -8.37 28.54
C ASP A 230 2.09 -8.21 27.54
N LYS A 231 2.10 -7.05 26.87
CA LYS A 231 3.13 -6.65 25.89
C LYS A 231 4.48 -6.41 26.58
N PHE A 232 5.54 -6.86 25.92
CA PHE A 232 6.95 -6.72 26.32
C PHE A 232 7.32 -7.44 27.62
N PHE A 233 7.86 -8.67 27.50
CA PHE A 233 8.72 -9.19 28.56
C PHE A 233 10.02 -8.39 28.49
N GLU A 234 10.20 -7.41 29.40
CA GLU A 234 11.55 -6.94 29.69
C GLU A 234 12.37 -8.17 30.08
N VAL A 235 13.43 -8.46 29.31
CA VAL A 235 14.49 -9.30 29.85
C VAL A 235 15.12 -8.46 30.96
N GLN A 236 14.82 -8.81 32.22
CA GLN A 236 15.68 -8.38 33.32
C GLN A 236 17.10 -8.72 32.90
N ALA A 237 17.96 -7.70 32.85
CA ALA A 237 19.37 -7.89 32.62
C ALA A 237 19.82 -9.01 33.56
N GLN A 238 20.17 -10.17 33.00
CA GLN A 238 20.88 -11.16 33.77
C GLN A 238 22.21 -10.49 34.09
N ASP A 239 22.32 -9.98 35.31
CA ASP A 239 23.58 -9.62 35.92
C ASP A 239 24.48 -10.84 35.75
N ALA A 240 25.51 -10.66 34.93
CA ALA A 240 26.56 -11.64 34.79
C ALA A 240 27.34 -11.68 36.11
N GLU A 241 27.02 -12.67 36.94
CA GLU A 241 27.92 -13.18 37.98
C GLU A 241 29.02 -14.05 37.36
#